data_AF-A0A7K2FR41-F1
#
_entry.id   AF-A0A7K2FR41-F1
#
_cell.length_a   1.000
_cell.length_b   1.000
_cell.length_c   1.000
_cell.angle_alpha   90.00
_cell.angle_beta   90.00
_cell.angle_gamma   90.00
#
_symmetry.space_group_name_H-M   'P 1'
#
loop_
_entity.id
_entity.type
_entity.pdbx_description
1 polymer ?
#
loop_
_entity_poly.entity_id
_entity_poly.type
_entity_poly.pdbx_seq_one_letter_code
_entity_poly.pdbx_strand_id
1 'polypeptide(L)'
;MINKDDGPRRVLLLGDSLESAERARAHHEALLVLRSSIETAHIDAYSDVAWPQEVVSHYERALSIGRDEVVRGARSANGDPGMGIDIDVRNDAEFEMLLALAPYTIHAEGWRQGQQIFSVGDTGTALWVAVTRQQEADLMSRLRAYGIPSTAFTVAPE
;
A
#
# COMPACT_ATOMS: atom_id res chain seq x y z
N MET A 1 -21.35 -15.36 -12.01
CA MET A 1 -21.60 -14.35 -10.98
C MET A 1 -21.23 -13.01 -11.58
N ILE A 2 -22.20 -12.10 -11.71
CA ILE A 2 -21.94 -10.75 -12.22
C ILE A 2 -21.17 -10.02 -11.12
N ASN A 3 -19.94 -9.58 -11.42
CA ASN A 3 -19.20 -8.69 -10.54
C ASN A 3 -20.10 -7.47 -10.28
N LYS A 4 -20.52 -7.30 -9.03
CA LYS A 4 -21.08 -6.02 -8.61
C LYS A 4 -19.97 -5.01 -8.81
N ASP A 5 -20.17 -4.16 -9.80
CA ASP A 5 -19.41 -2.95 -9.95
C ASP A 5 -19.53 -2.21 -8.61
N ASP A 6 -18.41 -1.98 -7.92
CA ASP A 6 -18.37 -1.45 -6.55
C ASP A 6 -18.63 0.06 -6.54
N GLY A 7 -19.63 0.50 -7.29
CA GLY A 7 -20.00 1.89 -7.44
C GLY A 7 -18.85 2.80 -7.93
N PRO A 8 -19.12 4.11 -8.04
CA PRO A 8 -18.08 5.08 -8.38
C PRO A 8 -17.03 5.13 -7.25
N ARG A 9 -15.75 5.11 -7.65
CA ARG A 9 -14.62 5.33 -6.74
C ARG A 9 -14.21 6.79 -6.75
N ARG A 10 -13.78 7.29 -5.60
CA ARG A 10 -13.24 8.62 -5.39
C ARG A 10 -11.75 8.52 -5.08
N VAL A 11 -10.94 9.40 -5.66
CA VAL A 11 -9.51 9.45 -5.38
C VAL A 11 -9.25 10.36 -4.18
N LEU A 12 -8.55 9.82 -3.19
CA LEU A 12 -8.08 10.54 -2.01
C LEU A 12 -6.55 10.57 -2.01
N LEU A 13 -5.98 11.73 -1.65
CA LEU A 13 -4.56 12.00 -1.54
C LEU A 13 -4.21 12.24 -0.07
N LEU A 14 -3.18 11.57 0.44
CA LEU A 14 -2.63 11.87 1.75
C LEU A 14 -1.92 13.22 1.71
N GLY A 15 -2.24 14.10 2.67
CA GLY A 15 -1.61 15.41 2.80
C GLY A 15 -0.25 15.35 3.50
N ASP A 16 0.59 16.34 3.24
CA ASP A 16 1.98 16.35 3.68
C ASP A 16 2.18 16.71 5.16
N SER A 17 1.14 17.20 5.82
CA SER A 17 1.21 17.79 7.17
C SER A 17 1.29 16.78 8.31
N LEU A 18 1.23 15.48 8.03
CA LEU A 18 1.29 14.45 9.06
C LEU A 18 2.71 14.18 9.53
N GLU A 19 2.87 13.99 10.84
CA GLU A 19 4.10 13.46 11.41
C GLU A 19 4.34 12.01 10.94
N SER A 20 5.58 11.54 10.99
CA SER A 20 5.97 10.23 10.44
C SER A 20 5.12 9.06 10.97
N ALA A 21 4.85 9.02 12.27
CA ALA A 21 4.05 7.95 12.89
C ALA A 21 2.56 8.01 12.47
N GLU A 22 2.00 9.21 12.34
CA GLU A 22 0.62 9.41 11.88
C GLU A 22 0.48 9.04 10.40
N ARG A 23 1.49 9.38 9.60
CA ARG A 23 1.57 9.01 8.19
C ARG A 23 1.61 7.49 8.01
N ALA A 24 2.48 6.80 8.74
CA ALA A 24 2.52 5.35 8.72
C ALA A 24 1.18 4.72 9.13
N ARG A 25 0.54 5.28 10.16
CA ARG A 25 -0.82 4.87 10.56
C ARG A 25 -1.85 5.10 9.44
N ALA A 26 -1.80 6.24 8.76
CA ALA A 26 -2.73 6.57 7.67
C ALA A 26 -2.59 5.59 6.50
N HIS A 27 -1.35 5.24 6.13
CA HIS A 27 -1.07 4.17 5.16
C HIS A 27 -1.67 2.83 5.59
N HIS A 28 -1.43 2.41 6.84
CA HIS A 28 -1.97 1.15 7.35
C HIS A 28 -3.50 1.10 7.24
N GLU A 29 -4.19 2.13 7.72
CA GLU A 29 -5.66 2.15 7.71
C GLU A 29 -6.21 2.22 6.28
N ALA A 30 -5.55 2.94 5.37
CA ALA A 30 -5.92 2.99 3.95
C ALA A 30 -5.80 1.62 3.27
N LEU A 31 -4.69 0.91 3.47
CA LEU A 31 -4.50 -0.43 2.94
C LEU A 31 -5.49 -1.43 3.55
N LEU A 32 -5.77 -1.33 4.86
CA LEU A 32 -6.74 -2.19 5.54
C LEU A 32 -8.15 -2.07 4.95
N VAL A 33 -8.64 -0.85 4.63
CA VAL A 33 -9.96 -0.69 3.98
C VAL A 33 -9.96 -1.14 2.52
N LEU A 34 -8.79 -1.09 1.85
CA LEU A 34 -8.65 -1.52 0.47
C LEU A 34 -8.44 -3.03 0.30
N ARG A 35 -8.01 -3.76 1.34
CA ARG A 35 -7.58 -5.16 1.26
C ARG A 35 -8.51 -6.05 0.43
N SER A 36 -9.82 -5.95 0.64
CA SER A 36 -10.81 -6.77 -0.06
C SER A 36 -11.01 -6.41 -1.54
N SER A 37 -10.58 -5.22 -1.96
CA SER A 37 -10.63 -4.74 -3.34
C SER A 37 -9.37 -5.03 -4.14
N ILE A 38 -8.23 -5.25 -3.48
CA ILE A 38 -6.95 -5.47 -4.16
C ILE A 38 -6.92 -6.88 -4.74
N GLU A 39 -6.63 -6.99 -6.03
CA GLU A 39 -6.46 -8.27 -6.74
C GLU A 39 -4.98 -8.62 -6.90
N THR A 40 -4.14 -7.62 -7.22
CA THR A 40 -2.68 -7.75 -7.26
C THR A 40 -2.06 -6.54 -6.57
N ALA A 41 -0.92 -6.75 -5.92
CA ALA A 41 -0.12 -5.66 -5.36
C ALA A 41 1.36 -5.94 -5.55
N HIS A 42 2.12 -4.86 -5.69
CA HIS A 42 3.56 -4.90 -5.86
C HIS A 42 4.21 -3.89 -4.91
N ILE A 43 5.42 -4.20 -4.48
CA ILE A 43 6.22 -3.29 -3.67
C ILE A 43 7.69 -3.34 -4.08
N ASP A 44 8.33 -2.17 -4.03
CA ASP A 44 9.78 -2.05 -4.08
C ASP A 44 10.34 -2.12 -2.65
N ALA A 45 11.31 -2.99 -2.41
CA ALA A 45 12.14 -3.01 -1.21
C ALA A 45 13.24 -1.94 -1.28
N TYR A 46 12.87 -0.72 -1.65
CA TYR A 46 13.74 0.45 -1.75
C TYR A 46 13.17 1.63 -0.97
N SER A 47 14.05 2.42 -0.34
CA SER A 47 13.69 3.60 0.45
C SER A 47 14.79 4.66 0.26
N ASP A 48 14.42 5.94 0.25
CA ASP A 48 15.39 7.05 0.26
C ASP A 48 15.98 7.31 1.66
N VAL A 49 15.40 6.68 2.68
CA VAL A 49 15.86 6.77 4.08
C VAL A 49 16.20 5.37 4.62
N ALA A 50 16.86 5.34 5.77
CA ALA A 50 17.08 4.07 6.46
C ALA A 50 15.74 3.48 6.92
N TRP A 51 15.55 2.18 6.66
CA TRP A 51 14.39 1.45 7.18
C TRP A 51 14.35 1.52 8.71
N PRO A 52 13.20 1.88 9.31
CA PRO A 52 13.00 1.78 10.75
C PRO A 52 13.30 0.38 11.27
N GLN A 53 13.89 0.27 12.46
CA GLN A 53 14.35 -1.01 13.02
C GLN A 53 13.21 -2.03 13.13
N GLU A 54 12.00 -1.56 13.42
CA GLU A 54 10.79 -2.36 13.54
C GLU A 54 10.35 -3.01 12.23
N VAL A 55 10.70 -2.46 11.06
CA VAL A 55 10.28 -3.00 9.75
C VAL A 55 11.38 -3.78 9.03
N VAL A 56 12.59 -3.82 9.57
CA VAL A 56 13.74 -4.52 8.95
C VAL A 56 13.43 -5.98 8.65
N SER A 57 12.76 -6.69 9.57
CA SER A 57 12.39 -8.10 9.35
C SER A 57 11.41 -8.30 8.19
N HIS A 58 10.51 -7.33 7.97
CA HIS A 58 9.60 -7.33 6.82
C HIS A 58 10.34 -7.02 5.53
N TYR A 59 11.30 -6.09 5.55
CA TYR A 59 12.16 -5.77 4.42
C TYR A 59 12.99 -6.99 3.98
N GLU A 60 13.64 -7.67 4.93
CA GLU A 60 14.42 -8.90 4.65
C GLU A 60 13.54 -9.99 4.05
N ARG A 61 12.30 -10.13 4.56
CA ARG A 61 11.32 -11.06 4.02
C ARG A 61 10.92 -10.70 2.59
N ALA A 62 10.68 -9.43 2.29
CA ALA A 62 10.35 -8.98 0.94
C ALA A 62 11.46 -9.35 -0.06
N LEU A 63 12.72 -9.09 0.30
CA LEU A 63 13.88 -9.50 -0.51
C LEU A 63 13.96 -11.01 -0.70
N SER A 64 13.60 -11.80 0.33
CA SER A 64 13.56 -13.25 0.20
C SER A 64 12.50 -13.70 -0.80
N ILE A 65 11.32 -13.09 -0.80
CA ILE A 65 10.25 -13.38 -1.77
C ILE A 65 10.72 -13.05 -3.19
N GLY A 66 11.27 -11.85 -3.41
CA GLY A 66 11.77 -11.45 -4.73
C GLY A 66 12.88 -12.36 -5.27
N ARG A 67 13.74 -12.90 -4.39
CA ARG A 67 14.74 -13.92 -4.77
C ARG A 67 14.09 -15.27 -5.09
N ASP A 68 13.10 -15.70 -4.32
CA ASP A 68 12.40 -16.96 -4.54
C ASP A 68 11.61 -16.95 -5.86
N GLU A 69 11.02 -15.81 -6.25
CA GLU A 69 10.34 -15.63 -7.53
C GLU A 69 11.28 -15.88 -8.72
N VAL A 70 12.53 -15.42 -8.61
CA VAL A 70 13.59 -15.70 -9.59
C VAL A 70 13.89 -17.20 -9.64
N VAL A 71 14.08 -17.85 -8.49
CA VAL A 71 14.36 -19.29 -8.41
C VAL A 71 13.22 -20.12 -9.02
N ARG A 72 11.97 -19.70 -8.80
CA ARG A 72 10.76 -20.37 -9.33
C ARG A 72 10.50 -20.04 -10.81
N GLY A 73 11.28 -19.16 -11.43
CA GLY A 73 11.09 -18.73 -12.81
C GLY A 73 9.87 -17.83 -13.04
N ALA A 74 9.24 -17.34 -11.97
CA ALA A 74 8.21 -16.31 -12.05
C ALA A 74 8.79 -14.96 -12.48
N ARG A 75 10.11 -14.79 -12.31
CA ARG A 75 10.83 -13.57 -12.66
C ARG A 75 12.16 -13.87 -13.36
N SER A 76 12.62 -12.91 -14.16
CA SER A 76 13.93 -12.96 -14.83
C SER A 76 15.07 -13.09 -13.81
N ALA A 77 16.04 -13.96 -14.10
CA ALA A 77 17.26 -14.12 -13.30
C ALA A 77 18.15 -12.88 -13.24
N ASN A 78 18.00 -11.97 -14.21
CA ASN A 78 18.68 -10.67 -14.23
C ASN A 78 17.83 -9.56 -13.61
N GLY A 79 16.63 -9.88 -13.11
CA GLY A 79 15.75 -8.93 -12.45
C GLY A 79 16.31 -8.54 -11.09
N ASP A 80 16.15 -7.27 -10.73
CA ASP A 80 16.51 -6.80 -9.39
C ASP A 80 15.56 -7.43 -8.35
N PRO A 81 16.06 -8.22 -7.39
CA PRO A 81 15.21 -8.90 -6.40
C PRO A 81 14.48 -7.93 -5.46
N GLY A 82 14.86 -6.65 -5.42
CA GLY A 82 14.25 -5.62 -4.60
C GLY A 82 13.17 -4.78 -5.29
N MET A 83 12.98 -4.85 -6.61
CA MET A 83 11.95 -4.05 -7.30
C MET A 83 10.71 -4.87 -7.61
N GLY A 84 9.50 -4.34 -7.57
CA GLY A 84 8.27 -4.97 -8.07
C GLY A 84 8.04 -6.39 -7.55
N ILE A 85 8.19 -6.59 -6.24
CA ILE A 85 7.96 -7.87 -5.56
C ILE A 85 6.44 -8.09 -5.48
N ASP A 86 5.95 -9.26 -5.93
CA ASP A 86 4.53 -9.56 -5.92
C ASP A 86 4.07 -9.88 -4.49
N ILE A 87 2.93 -9.28 -4.10
CA ILE A 87 2.31 -9.49 -2.79
C ILE A 87 0.96 -10.18 -2.96
N ASP A 88 0.80 -11.37 -2.36
CA ASP A 88 -0.52 -11.96 -2.17
C ASP A 88 -1.22 -11.31 -0.98
N VAL A 89 -2.06 -10.30 -1.25
CA VAL A 89 -2.85 -9.59 -0.23
C VAL A 89 -3.87 -10.48 0.51
N ARG A 90 -4.15 -11.69 0.01
CA ARG A 90 -5.01 -12.67 0.69
C ARG A 90 -4.23 -13.48 1.72
N ASN A 91 -2.92 -13.57 1.58
CA ASN A 91 -2.03 -14.10 2.60
C ASN A 91 -1.81 -13.03 3.69
N ASP A 92 -2.20 -13.34 4.93
CA ASP A 92 -2.09 -12.38 6.04
C ASP A 92 -0.66 -11.91 6.28
N ALA A 93 0.34 -12.78 6.12
CA ALA A 93 1.73 -12.43 6.41
C ALA A 93 2.37 -11.58 5.31
N GLU A 94 1.99 -11.79 4.05
CA GLU A 94 2.45 -10.93 2.95
C GLU A 94 1.71 -9.58 2.95
N PHE A 95 0.42 -9.58 3.32
CA PHE A 95 -0.30 -8.34 3.52
C PHE A 95 0.24 -7.52 4.70
N GLU A 96 0.60 -8.17 5.82
CA GLU A 96 1.27 -7.50 6.95
C GLU A 96 2.60 -6.88 6.53
N MET A 97 3.37 -7.56 5.67
CA MET A 97 4.60 -7.02 5.10
C MET A 97 4.33 -5.78 4.24
N LEU A 98 3.29 -5.79 3.40
CA LEU A 98 2.89 -4.60 2.64
C LEU A 98 2.49 -3.44 3.57
N LEU A 99 1.71 -3.71 4.62
CA LEU A 99 1.36 -2.70 5.63
C LEU A 99 2.61 -2.07 6.24
N ALA A 100 3.55 -2.90 6.69
CA ALA A 100 4.76 -2.44 7.37
C ALA A 100 5.68 -1.61 6.46
N LEU A 101 5.81 -1.97 5.19
CA LEU A 101 6.80 -1.37 4.28
C LEU A 101 6.26 -0.21 3.47
N ALA A 102 4.97 -0.18 3.14
CA ALA A 102 4.35 0.88 2.35
C ALA A 102 4.69 2.31 2.85
N PRO A 103 4.65 2.62 4.16
CA PRO A 103 4.98 3.97 4.64
C PRO A 103 6.42 4.43 4.43
N TYR A 104 7.31 3.54 3.99
CA TYR A 104 8.74 3.80 3.93
C TYR A 104 9.35 3.43 2.57
N THR A 105 8.58 2.85 1.65
CA THR A 105 9.08 2.51 0.32
C THR A 105 9.00 3.68 -0.64
N ILE A 106 9.93 3.74 -1.60
CA ILE A 106 9.84 4.63 -2.76
C ILE A 106 8.70 4.26 -3.70
N HIS A 107 8.20 3.02 -3.65
CA HIS A 107 7.12 2.58 -4.53
C HIS A 107 6.37 1.36 -4.01
N ALA A 108 5.03 1.48 -3.96
CA ALA A 108 4.12 0.34 -3.88
C ALA A 108 2.82 0.66 -4.61
N GLU A 109 2.17 -0.36 -5.15
CA GLU A 109 0.90 -0.18 -5.84
C GLU A 109 0.01 -1.41 -5.75
N GLY A 110 -1.28 -1.19 -5.96
CA GLY A 110 -2.22 -2.29 -6.07
C GLY A 110 -3.33 -2.00 -7.04
N TRP A 111 -3.82 -3.08 -7.63
CA TRP A 111 -4.67 -3.07 -8.79
C TRP A 111 -5.92 -3.90 -8.56
N ARG A 112 -6.96 -3.53 -9.28
CA ARG A 112 -8.21 -4.27 -9.39
C ARG A 112 -8.70 -4.18 -10.82
N GLN A 113 -8.95 -5.33 -11.47
CA GLN A 113 -9.46 -5.40 -12.84
C GLN A 113 -8.64 -4.55 -13.82
N GLY A 114 -7.31 -4.51 -13.64
CA GLY A 114 -6.40 -3.72 -14.46
C GLY A 114 -6.43 -2.20 -14.18
N GLN A 115 -7.12 -1.74 -13.14
CA GLN A 115 -7.10 -0.35 -12.69
C GLN A 115 -6.37 -0.22 -11.36
N GLN A 116 -5.46 0.74 -11.25
CA GLN A 116 -4.74 1.03 -10.02
C GLN A 116 -5.73 1.61 -9.00
N ILE A 117 -5.70 1.09 -7.77
CA ILE A 117 -6.57 1.55 -6.67
C ILE A 117 -5.79 2.09 -5.48
N PHE A 118 -4.47 1.91 -5.44
CA PHE A 118 -3.58 2.71 -4.62
C PHE A 118 -2.20 2.83 -5.27
N SER A 119 -1.51 3.91 -4.93
CA SER A 119 -0.09 4.06 -5.19
C SER A 119 0.57 4.76 -4.02
N VAL A 120 1.76 4.31 -3.69
CA VAL A 120 2.67 4.89 -2.73
C VAL A 120 3.94 5.28 -3.47
N GLY A 121 4.47 6.45 -3.11
CA GLY A 121 5.72 6.98 -3.65
C GLY A 121 6.50 7.78 -2.63
N ASP A 122 7.70 8.21 -3.03
CA ASP A 122 8.52 9.19 -2.32
C ASP A 122 8.75 8.83 -0.85
N THR A 123 9.18 7.58 -0.60
CA THR A 123 9.44 7.08 0.75
C THR A 123 8.21 7.23 1.66
N GLY A 124 7.06 6.80 1.12
CA GLY A 124 5.74 6.86 1.76
C GLY A 124 5.19 8.26 2.02
N THR A 125 5.84 9.32 1.53
CA THR A 125 5.30 10.68 1.68
C THR A 125 4.14 10.95 0.73
N ALA A 126 4.15 10.33 -0.45
CA ALA A 126 3.04 10.34 -1.39
C ALA A 126 2.19 9.07 -1.22
N LEU A 127 0.89 9.25 -0.97
CA LEU A 127 -0.10 8.17 -1.02
C LEU A 127 -1.35 8.68 -1.72
N TRP A 128 -1.85 7.91 -2.67
CA TRP A 128 -3.21 8.06 -3.14
C TRP A 128 -3.95 6.74 -3.16
N VAL A 129 -5.27 6.81 -2.96
CA VAL A 129 -6.18 5.67 -2.94
C VAL A 129 -7.47 5.97 -3.70
N ALA A 130 -7.96 5.01 -4.48
CA ALA A 130 -9.30 5.05 -5.05
C ALA A 130 -10.26 4.23 -4.18
N VAL A 131 -11.17 4.89 -3.48
CA VAL A 131 -12.07 4.29 -2.50
C VAL A 131 -13.53 4.39 -2.93
N THR A 132 -14.34 3.39 -2.59
CA THR A 132 -15.80 3.54 -2.64
C THR A 132 -16.28 4.46 -1.52
N ARG A 133 -17.53 4.93 -1.58
CA ARG A 133 -18.13 5.73 -0.48
C ARG A 133 -18.08 5.03 0.88
N GLN A 134 -18.26 3.71 0.89
CA GLN A 134 -18.18 2.93 2.14
C GLN A 134 -16.74 2.87 2.65
N GLN A 135 -15.77 2.61 1.77
CA GLN A 135 -14.35 2.59 2.13
C GLN A 135 -13.85 3.95 2.61
N GLU A 136 -14.31 5.05 1.98
CA GLU A 136 -14.03 6.41 2.44
C GLU A 136 -14.56 6.63 3.87
N ALA A 137 -15.83 6.28 4.13
CA ALA A 137 -16.41 6.42 5.46
C ALA A 137 -15.67 5.59 6.53
N ASP A 138 -15.30 4.35 6.18
CA ASP A 138 -14.56 3.44 7.06
C ASP A 138 -13.14 3.97 7.34
N LEU A 139 -12.45 4.49 6.31
CA LEU A 139 -11.13 5.10 6.45
C LEU A 139 -11.19 6.31 7.40
N MET A 140 -12.12 7.24 7.17
CA MET A 140 -12.27 8.42 8.03
C MET A 140 -12.61 8.04 9.47
N SER A 141 -13.40 6.98 9.67
CA SER A 141 -13.72 6.45 11.00
C SER A 141 -12.48 5.91 11.71
N ARG A 142 -11.68 5.09 11.02
CA ARG A 142 -10.43 4.52 11.53
C ARG A 142 -9.41 5.60 11.89
N LEU A 143 -9.20 6.58 11.02
CA LEU A 143 -8.25 7.67 11.28
C LEU A 143 -8.62 8.46 12.54
N ARG A 144 -9.91 8.80 12.71
CA ARG A 144 -10.39 9.51 13.91
C ARG A 144 -10.18 8.70 15.19
N ALA A 145 -10.26 7.38 15.14
CA ALA A 145 -9.99 6.53 16.31
C ALA A 145 -8.54 6.62 16.80
N TYR A 146 -7.61 7.04 15.93
CA TYR A 146 -6.21 7.31 16.25
C TYR A 146 -5.90 8.80 16.43
N GLY A 147 -6.90 9.67 16.45
CA GLY A 147 -6.72 11.12 16.57
C GLY A 147 -6.24 11.81 15.28
N ILE A 148 -6.16 11.10 14.15
CA ILE A 148 -5.76 11.67 12.87
C ILE A 148 -6.96 12.40 12.27
N PRO A 149 -6.84 13.70 11.91
CA PRO A 149 -7.96 14.47 11.38
C PRO A 149 -8.38 13.94 10.02
N SER A 150 -9.68 14.00 9.70
CA SER A 150 -10.18 13.58 8.38
C SER A 150 -9.64 14.43 7.22
N THR A 151 -9.14 15.63 7.52
CA THR A 151 -8.44 16.49 6.55
C THR A 151 -7.06 15.99 6.18
N ALA A 152 -6.57 14.92 6.83
CA ALA A 152 -5.33 14.23 6.43
C ALA A 152 -5.42 13.67 5.01
N PHE A 153 -6.62 13.31 4.55
CA PHE A 153 -6.86 12.97 3.16
C PHE A 153 -7.65 14.08 2.48
N THR A 154 -7.18 14.51 1.33
CA THR A 154 -7.89 15.46 0.46
C THR A 154 -8.39 14.74 -0.78
N VAL A 155 -9.43 15.29 -1.40
CA VAL A 155 -9.99 14.73 -2.62
C VAL A 155 -9.17 15.24 -3.78
N ALA A 156 -8.73 14.35 -4.67
CA ALA A 156 -8.03 14.78 -5.87
C ALA A 156 -8.96 15.67 -6.74
N PRO A 157 -8.44 16.76 -7.31
CA PRO A 157 -9.20 17.56 -8.28
C PRO A 157 -9.58 16.69 -9.50
N GLU A 158 -10.79 16.90 -10.03
CA GLU A 158 -11.29 16.24 -11.24
C GLU A 158 -10.56 16.69 -12.51
#